data_AF-A0A210QE75-F1
#
_entry.id   AF-A0A210QE75-F1
#
_cell.length_a   1.000
_cell.length_b   1.000
_cell.length_c   1.000
_cell.angle_alpha   90.00
_cell.angle_beta   90.00
_cell.angle_gamma   90.00
#
_symmetry.space_group_name_H-M   'P 1'
#
loop_
_entity.id
_entity.type
_entity.pdbx_description
1 polymer ?
#
loop_
_entity_poly.entity_id
_entity_poly.type
_entity_poly.pdbx_seq_one_letter_code
_entity_poly.pdbx_strand_id
1 'polypeptide(L)'
;MAGRLQDNFPHKDQDYRGQTRDTLSLQRKKASEPFVSMIQRRGLATAAGCQLVASCDMAVATDTSRFATPGVSVGLFCSTPAVAVGRSVPRKVAMEMLFTGHPISAQDALLHGLVSRVVPEDELEETTLGIANRICETSKSVVALGKATFYAQMNLERKEAYTLTSKVMVENLSLGDGQEGIRAFIEKRKPSWSHDTKKVH
;
A
#
# COMPACT_ATOMS: atom_id res chain seq x y z
N MET A 1 -43.22 -33.92 -20.22
CA MET A 1 -44.00 -33.27 -19.14
C MET A 1 -43.36 -33.62 -17.81
N ALA A 2 -43.03 -32.59 -17.04
CA ALA A 2 -42.88 -32.47 -15.58
C ALA A 2 -42.60 -33.69 -14.67
N GLY A 3 -41.69 -33.51 -13.71
CA GLY A 3 -41.67 -34.28 -12.46
C GLY A 3 -40.42 -34.04 -11.60
N ARG A 4 -40.57 -33.28 -10.50
CA ARG A 4 -39.56 -32.92 -9.49
C ARG A 4 -38.96 -34.12 -8.77
N LEU A 5 -37.67 -34.02 -8.39
CA LEU A 5 -37.18 -34.47 -7.08
C LEU A 5 -36.16 -33.44 -6.56
N GLN A 6 -36.58 -32.71 -5.53
CA GLN A 6 -35.72 -31.96 -4.63
C GLN A 6 -35.15 -32.90 -3.55
N ASP A 7 -34.04 -32.46 -2.95
CA ASP A 7 -33.54 -32.81 -1.62
C ASP A 7 -32.64 -34.05 -1.47
N ASN A 8 -31.32 -33.82 -1.53
CA ASN A 8 -30.43 -34.02 -0.37
C ASN A 8 -28.99 -33.62 -0.70
N PHE A 9 -28.61 -32.38 -0.38
CA PHE A 9 -27.20 -32.01 -0.17
C PHE A 9 -27.10 -31.21 1.14
N PRO A 10 -26.13 -31.54 2.02
CA PRO A 10 -26.03 -30.93 3.32
C PRO A 10 -25.65 -29.45 3.21
N HIS A 11 -26.43 -28.59 3.86
CA HIS A 11 -26.09 -27.19 4.12
C HIS A 11 -24.78 -27.11 4.90
N LYS A 12 -23.73 -26.61 4.24
CA LYS A 12 -22.62 -25.93 4.92
C LYS A 12 -22.59 -24.49 4.47
N ASP A 13 -23.47 -23.71 5.11
CA ASP A 13 -23.29 -22.27 5.27
C ASP A 13 -22.05 -22.05 6.14
N GLN A 14 -20.93 -21.69 5.51
CA GLN A 14 -19.84 -21.03 6.20
C GLN A 14 -19.29 -19.91 5.33
N ASP A 15 -19.49 -18.71 5.86
CA ASP A 15 -19.00 -17.41 5.46
C ASP A 15 -17.49 -17.40 5.16
N TYR A 16 -17.12 -17.47 3.89
CA TYR A 16 -15.73 -17.34 3.42
C TYR A 16 -15.51 -16.20 2.41
N ARG A 17 -16.55 -15.41 2.08
CA ARG A 17 -16.48 -14.41 0.99
C ARG A 17 -16.22 -12.98 1.46
N GLY A 18 -16.35 -12.69 2.76
CA GLY A 18 -16.23 -11.33 3.31
C GLY A 18 -14.88 -10.99 3.98
N GLN A 19 -14.07 -11.97 4.39
CA GLN A 19 -12.99 -11.71 5.36
C GLN A 19 -11.59 -11.43 4.76
N THR A 20 -11.38 -11.60 3.45
CA THR A 20 -10.04 -11.55 2.83
C THR A 20 -9.75 -10.30 1.98
N ARG A 21 -10.70 -9.35 1.81
CA ARG A 21 -10.55 -8.27 0.81
C ARG A 21 -10.45 -6.85 1.38
N ASP A 22 -11.12 -6.55 2.50
CA ASP A 22 -10.93 -5.28 3.23
C ASP A 22 -9.82 -5.37 4.30
N THR A 23 -9.32 -6.57 4.55
CA THR A 23 -8.27 -6.84 5.53
C THR A 23 -6.96 -6.15 5.18
N LEU A 24 -6.63 -5.94 3.89
CA LEU A 24 -5.32 -5.40 3.50
C LEU A 24 -5.18 -3.88 3.68
N SER A 25 -6.22 -3.09 3.45
CA SER A 25 -6.17 -1.64 3.70
C SER A 25 -6.14 -1.34 5.20
N LEU A 26 -6.86 -2.14 6.00
CA LEU A 26 -6.77 -2.15 7.46
C LEU A 26 -5.44 -2.70 7.96
N GLN A 27 -4.89 -3.76 7.34
CA GLN A 27 -3.59 -4.32 7.70
C GLN A 27 -2.45 -3.39 7.33
N ARG A 28 -2.52 -2.60 6.26
CA ARG A 28 -1.52 -1.56 5.95
C ARG A 28 -1.40 -0.51 7.06
N LYS A 29 -2.54 -0.06 7.59
CA LYS A 29 -2.57 0.91 8.71
C LYS A 29 -2.09 0.29 10.02
N LYS A 30 -2.35 -1.01 10.23
CA LYS A 30 -1.97 -1.73 11.46
C LYS A 30 -0.57 -2.33 11.43
N ALA A 31 0.00 -2.58 10.26
CA ALA A 31 1.29 -3.21 10.12
C ALA A 31 2.40 -2.19 10.37
N SER A 32 3.32 -2.57 11.26
CA SER A 32 4.50 -1.78 11.62
C SER A 32 5.53 -1.70 10.50
N GLU A 33 5.50 -2.62 9.53
CA GLU A 33 6.50 -2.68 8.45
C GLU A 33 5.97 -2.02 7.16
N PRO A 34 6.82 -1.31 6.38
CA PRO A 34 6.47 -0.84 5.05
C PRO A 34 6.17 -2.00 4.08
N PHE A 35 5.16 -1.82 3.24
CA PHE A 35 4.79 -2.76 2.19
C PHE A 35 5.23 -2.21 0.82
N VAL A 36 6.25 -2.85 0.25
CA VAL A 36 6.68 -2.63 -1.14
C VAL A 36 6.10 -3.75 -2.00
N SER A 37 5.38 -3.40 -3.05
CA SER A 37 4.95 -4.37 -4.06
C SER A 37 5.89 -4.38 -5.27
N MET A 38 6.18 -5.59 -5.73
CA MET A 38 6.85 -5.86 -7.01
C MET A 38 5.80 -6.32 -8.01
N ILE A 39 5.69 -5.64 -9.16
CA ILE A 39 4.68 -5.94 -10.17
C ILE A 39 5.38 -6.45 -11.43
N GLN A 40 5.51 -7.77 -11.53
CA GLN A 40 6.11 -8.45 -12.70
C GLN A 40 5.16 -8.53 -13.92
N ARG A 41 5.81 -8.71 -15.07
CA ARG A 41 5.39 -8.86 -16.48
C ARG A 41 3.93 -9.22 -16.82
N ARG A 42 3.47 -8.73 -18.00
CA ARG A 42 2.32 -9.18 -18.84
C ARG A 42 0.93 -9.30 -18.18
N GLY A 43 0.77 -8.92 -16.93
CA GLY A 43 -0.52 -8.89 -16.26
C GLY A 43 -1.18 -7.53 -16.37
N LEU A 44 -2.39 -7.48 -16.91
CA LEU A 44 -3.29 -6.37 -16.63
C LEU A 44 -3.67 -6.48 -15.14
N ALA A 45 -3.20 -5.56 -14.31
CA ALA A 45 -3.66 -5.47 -12.93
C ALA A 45 -5.10 -4.94 -12.96
N THR A 46 -6.07 -5.86 -13.00
CA THR A 46 -7.50 -5.54 -13.08
C THR A 46 -8.13 -5.54 -11.71
N ALA A 47 -9.08 -4.62 -11.48
CA ALA A 47 -10.01 -4.64 -10.35
C ALA A 47 -9.30 -4.88 -9.01
N ALA A 48 -9.39 -6.09 -8.43
CA ALA A 48 -8.71 -6.43 -7.18
C ALA A 48 -7.18 -6.32 -7.28
N GLY A 49 -6.57 -6.66 -8.42
CA GLY A 49 -5.14 -6.45 -8.67
C GLY A 49 -4.75 -4.97 -8.65
N CYS A 50 -5.55 -4.10 -9.28
CA CYS A 50 -5.32 -2.64 -9.23
C CYS A 50 -5.53 -2.10 -7.81
N GLN A 51 -6.50 -2.63 -7.06
CA GLN A 51 -6.76 -2.28 -5.67
C GLN A 51 -5.55 -2.62 -4.79
N LEU A 52 -4.93 -3.80 -4.98
CA LEU A 52 -3.75 -4.22 -4.23
C LEU A 52 -2.59 -3.23 -4.44
N VAL A 53 -2.31 -2.90 -5.71
CA VAL A 53 -1.25 -1.93 -6.06
C VAL A 53 -1.52 -0.56 -5.43
N ALA A 54 -2.72 -0.02 -5.59
CA ALA A 54 -3.12 1.25 -4.98
C ALA A 54 -3.08 1.21 -3.43
N SER A 55 -3.18 0.02 -2.85
CA SER A 55 -3.09 -0.19 -1.42
C SER A 55 -1.68 -0.40 -0.91
N CYS A 56 -0.63 -0.55 -1.73
CA CYS A 56 0.73 -0.65 -1.22
C CYS A 56 1.28 0.71 -0.75
N ASP A 57 2.34 0.71 0.07
CA ASP A 57 3.04 1.96 0.41
C ASP A 57 3.91 2.42 -0.77
N MET A 58 4.50 1.45 -1.49
CA MET A 58 5.28 1.65 -2.70
C MET A 58 5.00 0.53 -3.71
N ALA A 59 5.16 0.84 -5.00
CA ALA A 59 5.00 -0.14 -6.08
C ALA A 59 6.04 0.10 -7.18
N VAL A 60 6.70 -0.97 -7.64
CA VAL A 60 7.58 -0.96 -8.81
C VAL A 60 6.94 -1.80 -9.91
N ALA A 61 6.85 -1.25 -11.12
CA ALA A 61 6.25 -1.92 -12.26
C ALA A 61 7.21 -2.03 -13.45
N THR A 62 6.98 -3.00 -14.33
CA THR A 62 7.64 -3.03 -15.64
C THR A 62 7.03 -1.98 -16.58
N ASP A 63 7.79 -1.51 -17.56
CA ASP A 63 7.31 -0.65 -18.65
C ASP A 63 6.11 -1.23 -19.45
N THR A 64 6.02 -2.56 -19.52
CA THR A 64 4.93 -3.28 -20.18
C THR A 64 3.68 -3.47 -19.31
N SER A 65 3.71 -3.11 -18.02
CA SER A 65 2.57 -3.26 -17.11
C SER A 65 1.40 -2.35 -17.49
N ARG A 66 0.17 -2.78 -17.16
CA ARG A 66 -1.08 -2.03 -17.39
C ARG A 66 -2.01 -2.13 -16.18
N PHE A 67 -2.79 -1.09 -15.93
CA PHE A 67 -3.67 -1.00 -14.75
C PHE A 67 -5.09 -0.62 -15.16
N ALA A 68 -6.10 -1.36 -14.70
CA ALA A 68 -7.49 -1.10 -15.08
C ALA A 68 -8.49 -1.46 -13.97
N THR A 69 -9.68 -0.86 -14.05
CA THR A 69 -10.86 -1.22 -13.25
C THR A 69 -12.02 -1.61 -14.19
N PRO A 70 -11.94 -2.77 -14.88
CA PRO A 70 -12.81 -3.09 -16.02
C PRO A 70 -14.22 -3.54 -15.64
N GLY A 71 -14.60 -3.49 -14.36
CA GLY A 71 -15.87 -4.05 -13.89
C GLY A 71 -17.10 -3.46 -14.60
N VAL A 72 -17.04 -2.18 -14.99
CA VAL A 72 -18.11 -1.52 -15.75
C VAL A 72 -18.41 -2.19 -17.09
N SER A 73 -17.39 -2.77 -17.75
CA SER A 73 -17.56 -3.49 -19.02
C SER A 73 -18.38 -4.78 -18.87
N VAL A 74 -18.55 -5.27 -17.64
CA VAL A 74 -19.38 -6.44 -17.30
C VAL A 74 -20.58 -6.06 -16.42
N GLY A 75 -20.92 -4.77 -16.34
CA GLY A 75 -22.06 -4.27 -15.58
C GLY A 75 -21.85 -4.20 -14.06
N LEU A 76 -20.60 -4.27 -13.57
CA LEU A 76 -20.28 -4.22 -12.15
C LEU A 76 -19.31 -3.08 -11.84
N PHE A 77 -19.81 -1.99 -11.25
CA PHE A 77 -18.93 -0.91 -10.83
C PHE A 77 -17.90 -1.39 -9.79
N CYS A 78 -16.63 -1.06 -10.00
CA CYS A 78 -15.53 -1.44 -9.11
C CYS A 78 -15.51 -0.60 -7.81
N SER A 79 -16.59 -0.63 -7.03
CA SER A 79 -16.77 0.19 -5.82
C SER A 79 -15.67 -0.02 -4.79
N THR A 80 -15.23 -1.26 -4.56
CA THR A 80 -14.16 -1.56 -3.60
C THR A 80 -12.78 -1.16 -4.12
N PRO A 81 -12.38 -1.46 -5.38
CA PRO A 81 -11.17 -0.87 -5.96
C PRO A 81 -11.17 0.67 -5.98
N ALA A 82 -12.33 1.31 -6.18
CA ALA A 82 -12.47 2.77 -6.21
C ALA A 82 -12.00 3.42 -4.91
N VAL A 83 -12.14 2.74 -3.76
CA VAL A 83 -11.66 3.23 -2.46
C VAL A 83 -10.15 3.43 -2.48
N ALA A 84 -9.39 2.44 -2.96
CA ALA A 84 -7.93 2.51 -3.00
C ALA A 84 -7.47 3.43 -4.14
N VAL A 85 -7.95 3.21 -5.37
CA VAL A 85 -7.54 3.99 -6.55
C VAL A 85 -7.85 5.47 -6.37
N GLY A 86 -9.03 5.84 -5.87
CA GLY A 86 -9.40 7.23 -5.63
C GLY A 86 -8.61 7.93 -4.53
N ARG A 87 -7.82 7.19 -3.72
CA ARG A 87 -6.88 7.73 -2.74
C ARG A 87 -5.43 7.76 -3.23
N SER A 88 -5.14 7.10 -4.35
CA SER A 88 -3.77 6.97 -4.88
C SER A 88 -3.53 7.84 -6.12
N VAL A 89 -4.56 8.12 -6.93
CA VAL A 89 -4.43 8.93 -8.15
C VAL A 89 -5.35 10.17 -8.13
N PRO A 90 -5.11 11.18 -8.99
CA PRO A 90 -6.01 12.33 -9.09
C PRO A 90 -7.45 11.91 -9.39
N ARG A 91 -8.41 12.63 -8.79
CA ARG A 91 -9.84 12.28 -8.88
C ARG A 91 -10.33 12.06 -10.31
N LYS A 92 -9.89 12.88 -11.27
CA LYS A 92 -10.30 12.74 -12.68
C LYS A 92 -9.77 11.44 -13.32
N VAL A 93 -8.52 11.08 -13.05
CA VAL A 93 -7.90 9.83 -13.51
C VAL A 93 -8.63 8.63 -12.93
N ALA A 94 -8.91 8.63 -11.61
CA ALA A 94 -9.65 7.56 -10.96
C ALA A 94 -11.04 7.37 -11.59
N MET A 95 -11.77 8.47 -11.82
CA MET A 95 -13.12 8.41 -12.40
C MET A 95 -13.10 7.94 -13.85
N GLU A 96 -12.11 8.35 -14.64
CA GLU A 96 -11.94 7.86 -16.01
C GLU A 96 -11.69 6.36 -16.05
N MET A 97 -10.76 5.85 -15.23
CA MET A 97 -10.51 4.41 -15.10
C MET A 97 -11.78 3.65 -14.68
N LEU A 98 -12.52 4.17 -13.70
CA LEU A 98 -13.72 3.53 -13.16
C LEU A 98 -14.90 3.55 -14.13
N PHE A 99 -15.06 4.59 -14.94
CA PHE A 99 -16.17 4.74 -15.88
C PHE A 99 -15.94 4.04 -17.21
N THR A 100 -14.69 4.03 -17.70
CA THR A 100 -14.36 3.43 -19.00
C THR A 100 -13.91 1.99 -18.87
N GLY A 101 -13.32 1.62 -17.73
CA GLY A 101 -12.63 0.35 -17.57
C GLY A 101 -11.35 0.24 -18.40
N HIS A 102 -10.94 1.29 -19.12
CA HIS A 102 -9.78 1.27 -19.98
C HIS A 102 -8.48 1.18 -19.17
N PRO A 103 -7.49 0.42 -19.67
CA PRO A 103 -6.19 0.32 -19.03
C PRO A 103 -5.36 1.59 -19.21
N ILE A 104 -4.70 2.04 -18.15
CA ILE A 104 -3.62 3.03 -18.23
C ILE A 104 -2.26 2.34 -18.35
N SER A 105 -1.29 3.01 -18.97
CA SER A 105 0.08 2.51 -19.11
C SER A 105 0.84 2.54 -17.78
N ALA A 106 1.98 1.84 -17.69
CA ALA A 106 2.86 1.94 -16.53
C ALA A 106 3.38 3.37 -16.33
N GLN A 107 3.69 4.07 -17.42
CA GLN A 107 4.13 5.46 -17.41
C GLN A 107 3.05 6.41 -16.94
N ASP A 108 1.79 6.23 -17.35
CA ASP A 108 0.67 7.02 -16.82
C ASP A 108 0.44 6.72 -15.33
N ALA A 109 0.55 5.44 -14.94
CA ALA A 109 0.46 5.03 -13.55
C ALA A 109 1.55 5.69 -12.69
N LEU A 110 2.77 5.82 -13.21
CA LEU A 110 3.87 6.54 -12.55
C LEU A 110 3.57 8.03 -12.45
N LEU A 111 3.16 8.65 -13.57
CA LEU A 111 2.83 10.07 -13.65
C LEU A 111 1.73 10.45 -12.64
N HIS A 112 0.77 9.56 -12.42
CA HIS A 112 -0.37 9.79 -11.54
C HIS A 112 -0.17 9.27 -10.11
N GLY A 113 1.00 8.73 -9.78
CA GLY A 113 1.34 8.27 -8.43
C GLY A 113 0.71 6.94 -8.03
N LEU A 114 0.16 6.18 -8.99
CA LEU A 114 -0.32 4.81 -8.74
C LEU A 114 0.85 3.84 -8.50
N VAL A 115 1.98 4.06 -9.15
CA VAL A 115 3.24 3.35 -8.92
C VAL A 115 4.38 4.32 -8.62
N SER A 116 5.39 3.86 -7.90
CA SER A 116 6.53 4.67 -7.47
C SER A 116 7.68 4.66 -8.49
N ARG A 117 7.82 3.57 -9.26
CA ARG A 117 8.87 3.41 -10.29
C ARG A 117 8.39 2.55 -11.44
N VAL A 118 8.94 2.81 -12.61
CA VAL A 118 8.80 1.97 -13.81
C VAL A 118 10.19 1.67 -14.34
N VAL A 119 10.49 0.39 -14.57
CA VAL A 119 11.81 -0.09 -14.98
C VAL A 119 11.70 -1.14 -16.07
N PRO A 120 12.77 -1.41 -16.84
CA PRO A 120 12.90 -2.61 -17.64
C PRO A 120 12.66 -3.87 -16.80
N GLU A 121 12.20 -4.93 -17.45
CA GLU A 121 11.83 -6.16 -16.75
C GLU A 121 13.00 -6.85 -16.04
N ASP A 122 14.17 -6.86 -16.68
CA ASP A 122 15.41 -7.41 -16.15
C ASP A 122 15.93 -6.64 -14.93
N GLU A 123 15.52 -5.39 -14.75
CA GLU A 123 15.87 -4.55 -13.59
C GLU A 123 14.83 -4.59 -12.46
N LEU A 124 13.66 -5.21 -12.68
CA LEU A 124 12.53 -5.11 -11.74
C LEU A 124 12.84 -5.70 -10.37
N GLU A 125 13.43 -6.89 -10.34
CA GLU A 125 13.76 -7.58 -9.09
C GLU A 125 14.85 -6.82 -8.34
N GLU A 126 15.94 -6.46 -9.03
CA GLU A 126 17.04 -5.68 -8.44
C GLU A 126 16.54 -4.35 -7.87
N THR A 127 15.72 -3.61 -8.62
CA THR A 127 15.16 -2.34 -8.18
C THR A 127 14.28 -2.51 -6.94
N THR A 128 13.44 -3.54 -6.93
CA THR A 128 12.52 -3.78 -5.80
C THR A 128 13.29 -4.20 -4.55
N LEU A 129 14.22 -5.15 -4.68
CA LEU A 129 15.08 -5.57 -3.58
C LEU A 129 15.98 -4.44 -3.10
N GLY A 130 16.47 -3.58 -4.00
CA GLY A 130 17.23 -2.39 -3.64
C GLY A 130 16.44 -1.42 -2.75
N ILE A 131 15.14 -1.23 -3.02
CA ILE A 131 14.26 -0.44 -2.15
C ILE A 131 14.06 -1.13 -0.79
N ALA A 132 13.76 -2.44 -0.80
CA ALA A 132 13.55 -3.20 0.43
C ALA A 132 14.81 -3.18 1.32
N ASN A 133 15.99 -3.39 0.75
CA ASN A 133 17.28 -3.36 1.45
C ASN A 133 17.54 -1.99 2.08
N ARG A 134 17.28 -0.89 1.34
CA ARG A 134 17.40 0.46 1.90
C ARG A 134 16.46 0.70 3.09
N ILE A 135 15.26 0.12 3.08
CA ILE A 135 14.36 0.18 4.23
C ILE A 135 14.94 -0.62 5.41
N CYS A 136 15.50 -1.81 5.15
CA CYS A 136 16.15 -2.64 6.17
C CYS A 136 17.40 -1.97 6.79
N GLU A 137 18.05 -1.04 6.09
CA GLU A 137 19.16 -0.23 6.62
C GLU A 137 18.72 0.85 7.62
N THR A 138 17.42 1.02 7.85
CA THR A 138 16.86 2.01 8.78
C THR A 138 16.27 1.37 10.04
N SER A 139 16.00 2.16 11.07
CA SER A 139 15.32 1.67 12.27
C SER A 139 13.87 1.28 11.98
N LYS A 140 13.55 0.01 12.25
CA LYS A 140 12.19 -0.54 12.11
C LYS A 140 11.19 0.18 13.01
N SER A 141 11.55 0.49 14.25
CA SER A 141 10.65 1.15 15.20
C SER A 141 10.36 2.59 14.81
N VAL A 142 11.36 3.33 14.32
CA VAL A 142 11.19 4.70 13.80
C VAL A 142 10.34 4.70 12.54
N VAL A 143 10.60 3.78 11.59
CA VAL A 143 9.81 3.68 10.36
C VAL A 143 8.36 3.28 10.64
N ALA A 144 8.13 2.35 11.56
CA ALA A 144 6.78 1.96 11.97
C ALA A 144 5.99 3.14 12.55
N LEU A 145 6.62 3.91 13.44
CA LEU A 145 6.03 5.10 14.04
C LEU A 145 5.70 6.16 12.97
N GLY A 146 6.63 6.41 12.05
CA GLY A 146 6.45 7.35 10.95
C GLY A 146 5.30 6.95 10.03
N LYS A 147 5.25 5.69 9.60
CA LYS A 147 4.19 5.14 8.74
C LYS A 147 2.82 5.26 9.39
N ALA A 148 2.67 4.81 10.64
CA ALA A 148 1.40 4.87 11.35
C ALA A 148 0.90 6.33 11.47
N THR A 149 1.82 7.24 11.79
CA THR A 149 1.52 8.67 11.95
C THR A 149 1.15 9.33 10.63
N PHE A 150 1.85 8.99 9.53
CA PHE A 150 1.52 9.47 8.20
C PHE A 150 0.08 9.11 7.81
N TYR A 151 -0.33 7.86 7.99
CA TYR A 151 -1.69 7.44 7.64
C TYR A 151 -2.76 8.00 8.57
N ALA A 152 -2.44 8.22 9.85
CA ALA A 152 -3.35 8.85 10.80
C ALA A 152 -3.62 10.32 10.43
N GLN A 153 -2.56 11.10 10.18
CA GLN A 153 -2.69 12.53 9.94
C GLN A 153 -3.41 12.88 8.63
N MET A 154 -3.33 12.02 7.60
CA MET A 154 -3.97 12.26 6.30
C MET A 154 -5.50 12.44 6.36
N ASN A 155 -6.16 12.02 7.45
CA ASN A 155 -7.61 12.15 7.62
C ASN A 155 -8.00 13.29 8.57
N LEU A 156 -7.04 14.10 9.03
CA LEU A 156 -7.25 15.18 9.99
C LEU A 156 -7.21 16.55 9.31
N GLU A 157 -7.81 17.55 9.95
CA GLU A 157 -7.56 18.93 9.55
C GLU A 157 -6.12 19.33 9.86
N ARG A 158 -5.56 20.29 9.11
CA ARG A 158 -4.15 20.69 9.22
C ARG A 158 -3.71 20.99 10.66
N LYS A 159 -4.54 21.67 11.45
CA LYS A 159 -4.22 22.03 12.85
C LYS A 159 -4.10 20.79 13.73
N GLU A 160 -5.00 19.84 13.57
CA GLU A 160 -5.00 18.57 14.31
C GLU A 160 -3.84 17.67 13.84
N ALA A 161 -3.58 17.63 12.53
CA ALA A 161 -2.44 16.94 11.95
C ALA A 161 -1.11 17.44 12.52
N TYR A 162 -0.91 18.77 12.65
CA TYR A 162 0.29 19.33 13.28
C TYR A 162 0.37 19.03 14.77
N THR A 163 -0.75 19.08 15.49
CA THR A 163 -0.80 18.68 16.91
C THR A 163 -0.36 17.23 17.09
N LEU A 164 -0.91 16.31 16.29
CA LEU A 164 -0.56 14.89 16.32
C LEU A 164 0.92 14.66 15.98
N THR A 165 1.37 15.19 14.86
CA THR A 165 2.75 14.97 14.36
C THR A 165 3.81 15.57 15.27
N SER A 166 3.54 16.72 15.90
CA SER A 166 4.44 17.33 16.90
C SER A 166 4.61 16.45 18.13
N LYS A 167 3.50 15.88 18.64
CA LYS A 167 3.54 14.95 19.77
C LYS A 167 4.35 13.70 19.42
N VAL A 168 4.08 13.10 18.26
CA VAL A 168 4.82 11.92 17.79
C VAL A 168 6.30 12.22 17.59
N MET A 169 6.65 13.40 17.10
CA MET A 169 8.06 13.80 16.95
C MET A 169 8.80 13.78 18.29
N VAL A 170 8.18 14.32 19.36
CA VAL A 170 8.75 14.25 20.71
C VAL A 170 8.88 12.81 21.20
N GLU A 171 7.88 11.97 20.96
CA GLU A 171 7.94 10.54 21.30
C GLU A 171 9.07 9.81 20.55
N ASN A 172 9.29 10.15 19.28
CA ASN A 172 10.37 9.60 18.46
C ASN A 172 11.76 9.98 19.00
N LEU A 173 11.94 11.21 19.50
CA LEU A 173 13.18 11.66 20.15
C LEU A 173 13.51 10.87 21.43
N SER A 174 12.49 10.31 22.09
CA SER A 174 12.67 9.45 23.25
C SER A 174 12.95 7.98 22.87
N LEU A 175 12.83 7.57 21.60
CA LEU A 175 13.16 6.20 21.21
C LEU A 175 14.67 5.96 21.22
N GLY A 176 15.11 4.79 21.65
CA GLY A 176 16.53 4.42 21.64
C GLY A 176 17.16 4.54 20.25
N ASP A 177 16.48 4.02 19.22
CA ASP A 177 16.93 4.16 17.84
C ASP A 177 16.86 5.61 17.33
N GLY A 178 15.90 6.42 17.83
CA GLY A 178 15.84 7.85 17.51
C GLY A 178 17.09 8.60 18.01
N GLN A 179 17.48 8.34 19.26
CA GLN A 179 18.69 8.93 19.86
C GLN A 179 19.98 8.42 19.20
N GLU A 180 20.06 7.12 18.93
CA GLU A 180 21.20 6.50 18.24
C GLU A 180 21.39 7.07 16.85
N GLY A 181 20.32 7.28 16.08
CA GLY A 181 20.39 7.89 14.75
C GLY A 181 20.96 9.31 14.80
N ILE A 182 20.50 10.13 15.74
CA ILE A 182 21.01 11.50 15.95
C ILE A 182 22.49 11.46 16.34
N ARG A 183 22.85 10.58 17.27
CA ARG A 183 24.24 10.43 17.74
C ARG A 183 25.17 9.99 16.62
N ALA A 184 24.80 8.94 15.88
CA ALA A 184 25.59 8.41 14.77
C ALA A 184 25.82 9.46 13.68
N PHE A 185 24.80 10.30 13.41
CA PHE A 185 24.93 11.42 12.48
C PHE A 185 25.95 12.46 12.96
N ILE A 186 25.88 12.88 14.23
CA ILE A 186 26.83 13.82 14.83
C ILE A 186 28.26 13.26 14.82
N GLU A 187 28.40 11.97 15.14
CA GLU A 187 29.69 11.25 15.18
C GLU A 187 30.19 10.79 13.81
N LYS A 188 29.45 11.04 12.72
CA LYS A 188 29.76 10.63 11.34
C LYS A 188 30.05 9.14 11.19
N ARG A 189 29.32 8.30 11.93
CA ARG A 189 29.41 6.84 11.84
C ARG A 189 28.10 6.24 11.36
N LYS A 190 28.12 4.96 10.99
CA LYS A 190 26.88 4.22 10.74
C LYS A 190 26.14 3.99 12.06
N PRO A 191 24.81 4.17 12.09
CA PRO A 191 23.99 3.87 13.26
C PRO A 191 23.88 2.36 13.47
N SER A 192 23.76 1.96 14.74
CA SER A 192 23.51 0.58 15.16
C SER A 192 22.08 0.47 15.71
N TRP A 193 21.14 0.06 14.86
CA TRP A 193 19.73 -0.02 15.23
C TRP A 193 19.44 -1.22 16.15
N SER A 194 18.73 -0.97 17.24
CA SER A 194 18.19 -2.02 18.10
C SER A 194 16.87 -2.58 17.54
N HIS A 195 16.18 -1.82 16.67
CA HIS A 195 14.85 -2.09 16.14
C HIS A 195 13.74 -2.21 17.21
N ASP A 196 14.05 -1.90 18.48
CA ASP A 196 13.13 -1.95 19.61
C ASP A 196 12.31 -0.65 19.70
N THR A 197 11.12 -0.74 20.30
CA THR A 197 10.24 0.38 20.63
C THR A 197 10.52 0.98 22.02
N LYS A 198 11.57 0.54 22.71
CA LYS A 198 11.96 1.06 24.02
C LYS A 198 12.30 2.55 23.98
N LYS A 199 11.74 3.28 24.93
CA LYS A 199 12.09 4.67 25.21
C LYS A 199 13.31 4.71 26.13
N VAL A 200 14.21 5.65 25.87
CA VAL A 200 15.39 5.93 26.68
C VAL A 200 15.16 7.28 27.36
N HIS A 201 15.27 7.27 28.69
CA HIS A 201 15.15 8.44 29.57
C HIS A 201 16.52 9.05 29.83
#